data_AF-A0A1V5TR81-F1
#
_entry.id   AF-A0A1V5TR81-F1
#
_cell.length_a   1.000
_cell.length_b   1.000
_cell.length_c   1.000
_cell.angle_alpha   90.00
_cell.angle_beta   90.00
_cell.angle_gamma   90.00
#
_symmetry.space_group_name_H-M   'P 1'
#
loop_
_entity.id
_entity.type
_entity.pdbx_description
1 polymer ?
#
loop_
_entity_poly.entity_id
_entity_poly.type
_entity_poly.pdbx_seq_one_letter_code
_entity_poly.pdbx_strand_id
1 'polypeptide(L)'
;MIRDIIFFILIFLFLSCSQKQLVTFNSEELTGIKIQSDRIILKVIDHDTAEPLIGANINFTNSDIEIAPTNINGLTFIPTGFIGNIKVSYMGYKSTSFEIKSNSLNNILVRMVKEEFIVTEYVFIRDKNDAKKDLSSGIIQIYENIYDSTQVIKENLAKKFGFKYNYPSESIMILNVDEYNQEVIKFLEKRNGSNWYERFKSELDSRINEKFKK
;
A
#
# COMPACT_ATOMS: atom_id res chain seq x y z
N MET A 1 5.65 35.55 -26.41
CA MET A 1 5.49 34.07 -26.48
C MET A 1 6.01 33.37 -25.23
N ILE A 2 7.30 33.37 -24.91
CA ILE A 2 7.80 32.72 -23.66
C ILE A 2 7.30 33.44 -22.38
N ARG A 3 7.17 34.77 -22.42
CA ARG A 3 6.67 35.57 -21.28
C ARG A 3 5.19 35.32 -20.95
N ASP A 4 4.41 34.88 -21.94
CA ASP A 4 2.96 34.67 -21.80
C ASP A 4 2.66 33.27 -21.24
N ILE A 5 3.53 32.29 -21.52
CA ILE A 5 3.44 30.92 -20.98
C ILE A 5 3.76 30.90 -19.48
N ILE A 6 4.75 31.68 -19.03
CA ILE A 6 5.12 31.76 -17.60
C ILE A 6 3.99 32.38 -16.77
N PHE A 7 3.27 33.37 -17.32
CA PHE A 7 2.14 34.01 -16.63
C PHE A 7 0.94 33.06 -16.47
N PHE A 8 0.69 32.20 -17.46
CA PHE A 8 -0.38 31.19 -17.39
C PHE A 8 -0.08 30.08 -16.37
N ILE A 9 1.17 29.63 -16.26
CA ILE A 9 1.57 28.59 -15.29
C ILE A 9 1.47 29.09 -13.84
N LEU A 10 1.83 30.36 -13.60
CA LEU A 10 1.72 30.98 -12.27
C LEU A 10 0.25 31.18 -11.82
N ILE A 11 -0.66 31.50 -12.75
CA ILE A 11 -2.10 31.60 -12.46
C ILE A 11 -2.69 30.22 -12.12
N PHE A 12 -2.27 29.16 -12.81
CA PHE A 12 -2.75 27.80 -12.55
C PHE A 12 -2.31 27.27 -11.17
N LEU A 13 -1.12 27.63 -10.72
CA LEU A 13 -0.61 27.25 -9.40
C LEU A 13 -1.33 27.96 -8.24
N PHE A 14 -1.86 29.17 -8.44
CA PHE A 14 -2.60 29.91 -7.40
C PHE A 14 -4.06 29.47 -7.24
N LEU A 15 -4.65 28.81 -8.25
CA LEU A 15 -6.03 28.29 -8.19
C LEU A 15 -6.16 26.91 -7.55
N SER A 16 -5.05 26.28 -7.14
CA SER A 16 -5.05 25.03 -6.36
C SER A 16 -5.27 25.27 -4.86
N CYS A 17 -5.81 26.44 -4.49
CA CYS A 17 -6.15 26.78 -3.12
C CYS A 17 -7.33 25.92 -2.66
N SER A 18 -6.99 24.81 -2.00
CA SER A 18 -7.78 23.99 -1.07
C SER A 18 -9.23 24.45 -0.90
N GLN A 19 -10.11 23.99 -1.80
CA GLN A 19 -11.53 24.01 -1.54
C GLN A 19 -11.79 23.01 -0.40
N LYS A 20 -11.84 23.52 0.84
CA LYS A 20 -12.49 22.82 1.94
C LYS A 20 -13.96 22.68 1.55
N GLN A 21 -14.31 21.54 0.97
CA GLN A 21 -15.67 21.23 0.57
C GLN A 21 -16.49 21.07 1.85
N LEU A 22 -17.20 22.14 2.23
CA LEU A 22 -18.19 22.08 3.30
C LEU A 22 -19.43 21.40 2.71
N VAL A 23 -19.55 20.10 2.90
CA VAL A 23 -20.71 19.35 2.44
C VAL A 23 -21.82 19.50 3.47
N THR A 24 -22.84 20.29 3.13
CA THR A 24 -24.07 20.43 3.91
C THR A 24 -25.03 19.31 3.49
N PHE A 25 -25.45 18.45 4.41
CA PHE A 25 -26.43 17.39 4.14
C PHE A 25 -27.83 17.80 4.57
N ASN A 26 -28.82 17.54 3.70
CA ASN A 26 -30.24 17.64 4.03
C ASN A 26 -30.65 16.43 4.87
N SER A 27 -31.33 16.67 5.99
CA SER A 27 -31.62 15.69 7.05
C SER A 27 -32.75 14.70 6.75
N GLU A 28 -33.07 14.43 5.48
CA GLU A 28 -34.30 13.69 5.12
C GLU A 28 -34.18 12.16 5.28
N GLU A 29 -32.97 11.60 5.42
CA GLU A 29 -32.76 10.15 5.61
C GLU A 29 -32.83 9.65 7.08
N LEU A 30 -33.16 10.51 8.04
CA LEU A 30 -33.25 10.14 9.48
C LEU A 30 -34.67 10.18 10.04
N THR A 31 -35.68 9.93 9.20
CA THR A 31 -37.09 9.90 9.63
C THR A 31 -37.41 8.61 10.37
N GLY A 32 -37.26 8.61 11.70
CA GLY A 32 -37.75 7.50 12.53
C GLY A 32 -37.20 7.41 13.95
N ILE A 33 -36.09 8.10 14.25
CA ILE A 33 -35.50 8.06 15.58
C ILE A 33 -35.77 9.39 16.29
N LYS A 34 -36.78 9.42 17.18
CA LYS A 34 -36.93 10.51 18.16
C LYS A 34 -35.83 10.35 19.21
N ILE A 35 -34.62 10.77 18.87
CA ILE A 35 -33.53 10.85 19.83
C ILE A 35 -33.72 12.16 20.60
N GLN A 36 -34.16 12.06 21.84
CA GLN A 36 -33.83 13.08 22.84
C GLN A 36 -32.31 12.95 23.03
N SER A 37 -31.50 13.69 22.28
CA SER A 37 -30.05 13.61 22.46
C SER A 37 -29.40 14.94 22.71
N ASP A 38 -28.99 15.10 23.96
CA ASP A 38 -27.84 15.86 24.42
C ASP A 38 -26.51 15.28 23.87
N ARG A 39 -26.50 14.80 22.61
CA ARG A 39 -25.35 14.18 21.97
C ARG A 39 -25.30 14.52 20.49
N ILE A 40 -24.09 14.76 19.99
CA ILE A 40 -23.79 14.87 18.57
C ILE A 40 -23.53 13.45 18.05
N ILE A 41 -24.22 13.06 16.99
CA ILE A 41 -24.06 11.77 16.32
C ILE A 41 -22.97 11.93 15.26
N LEU A 42 -21.94 11.08 15.34
CA LEU A 42 -20.88 11.02 14.34
C LEU A 42 -20.97 9.68 13.60
N LYS A 43 -21.06 9.74 12.27
CA LYS A 43 -21.02 8.58 11.37
C LYS A 43 -19.73 8.58 10.57
N VAL A 44 -19.01 7.45 10.54
CA VAL A 44 -17.80 7.26 9.76
C VAL A 44 -18.06 6.22 8.66
N ILE A 45 -17.78 6.59 7.42
CA ILE A 45 -17.93 5.71 6.25
C ILE A 45 -16.68 5.75 5.37
N ASP A 46 -16.48 4.70 4.59
CA ASP A 46 -15.55 4.68 3.46
C ASP A 46 -15.98 5.73 2.42
N HIS A 47 -15.02 6.49 1.89
CA HIS A 47 -15.30 7.54 0.91
C HIS A 47 -15.88 6.98 -0.40
N ASP A 48 -15.32 5.87 -0.88
CA ASP A 48 -15.59 5.28 -2.20
C ASP A 48 -16.81 4.36 -2.17
N THR A 49 -16.91 3.49 -1.16
CA THR A 49 -17.97 2.46 -1.08
C THR A 49 -19.18 2.91 -0.27
N ALA A 50 -19.06 4.00 0.50
CA ALA A 50 -20.05 4.46 1.48
C ALA A 50 -20.40 3.43 2.58
N GLU A 51 -19.61 2.36 2.72
CA GLU A 51 -19.79 1.36 3.76
C GLU A 51 -19.40 1.91 5.13
N PRO A 52 -20.10 1.51 6.21
CA PRO A 52 -19.77 1.95 7.57
C PRO A 52 -18.42 1.39 8.03
N LEU A 53 -17.56 2.26 8.57
CA LEU A 53 -16.28 1.85 9.15
C LEU A 53 -16.47 1.49 10.62
N ILE A 54 -16.35 0.21 10.95
CA ILE A 54 -16.54 -0.37 12.29
C ILE A 54 -15.23 -0.30 13.08
N GLY A 55 -15.23 0.32 14.26
CA GLY A 55 -14.03 0.44 15.10
C GLY A 55 -13.11 1.60 14.71
N ALA A 56 -13.61 2.62 14.01
CA ALA A 56 -12.89 3.87 13.81
C ALA A 56 -12.67 4.59 15.15
N ASN A 57 -11.43 5.00 15.40
CA ASN A 57 -11.02 5.65 16.64
C ASN A 57 -11.27 7.16 16.54
N ILE A 58 -11.86 7.73 17.59
CA ILE A 58 -12.15 9.15 17.70
C ILE A 58 -11.32 9.73 18.84
N ASN A 59 -10.39 10.63 18.52
CA ASN A 59 -9.53 11.27 19.50
C ASN A 59 -9.79 12.77 19.53
N PHE A 60 -9.83 13.34 20.72
CA PHE A 60 -10.00 14.77 20.94
C PHE A 60 -8.65 15.40 21.20
N THR A 61 -8.28 16.38 20.39
CA THR A 61 -7.01 17.07 20.60
C THR A 61 -7.13 17.94 21.85
N ASN A 62 -6.19 17.76 22.80
CA ASN A 62 -6.10 18.51 24.06
C ASN A 62 -7.27 18.29 25.03
N SER A 63 -7.90 17.10 25.03
CA SER A 63 -8.82 16.71 26.10
C SER A 63 -8.65 15.25 26.46
N ASP A 64 -8.85 14.93 27.74
CA ASP A 64 -8.80 13.55 28.27
C ASP A 64 -10.13 12.80 28.08
N ILE A 65 -10.97 13.27 27.15
CA ILE A 65 -12.25 12.62 26.85
C ILE A 65 -11.96 11.38 26.01
N GLU A 66 -12.22 10.21 26.58
CA GLU A 66 -12.23 8.94 25.86
C GLU A 66 -13.63 8.67 25.30
N ILE A 67 -13.71 8.32 24.01
CA ILE A 67 -14.97 7.92 23.38
C ILE A 67 -14.81 6.53 22.78
N ALA A 68 -15.88 5.74 22.92
CA ALA A 68 -15.95 4.43 22.30
C ALA A 68 -15.75 4.53 20.78
N PRO A 69 -14.95 3.61 20.18
CA PRO A 69 -14.86 3.49 18.73
C PRO A 69 -16.23 3.33 18.06
N THR A 70 -16.30 3.55 16.75
CA THR A 70 -17.56 3.39 16.02
C THR A 70 -18.12 1.95 16.12
N ASN A 71 -19.43 1.84 16.24
CA ASN A 71 -20.13 0.56 16.29
C ASN A 71 -20.29 -0.08 14.88
N ILE A 72 -21.07 -1.16 14.79
CA ILE A 72 -21.32 -1.90 13.53
C ILE A 72 -21.95 -1.06 12.41
N ASN A 73 -22.61 0.05 12.74
CA ASN A 73 -23.22 0.97 11.79
C ASN A 73 -22.31 2.17 11.47
N GLY A 74 -21.06 2.14 11.93
CA GLY A 74 -20.11 3.25 11.79
C GLY A 74 -20.46 4.46 12.66
N LEU A 75 -21.27 4.28 13.71
CA LEU A 75 -21.76 5.38 14.55
C LEU A 75 -21.04 5.45 15.89
N THR A 76 -20.85 6.67 16.38
CA THR A 76 -20.43 6.99 17.75
C THR A 76 -21.07 8.30 18.20
N PHE A 77 -20.95 8.63 19.49
CA PHE A 77 -21.63 9.78 20.09
C PHE A 77 -20.63 10.69 20.80
N ILE A 78 -20.73 11.98 20.51
CA ILE A 78 -19.91 13.02 21.13
C ILE A 78 -20.77 13.79 22.14
N PRO A 79 -20.27 14.09 23.35
CA PRO A 79 -21.01 14.90 24.33
C PRO A 79 -21.43 16.26 23.76
N THR A 80 -22.68 16.68 23.96
CA THR A 80 -23.08 18.05 23.61
C THR A 80 -22.30 19.06 24.44
N GLY A 81 -21.85 20.13 23.79
CA GLY A 81 -21.02 21.16 24.41
C GLY A 81 -19.52 20.95 24.20
N PHE A 82 -19.09 19.81 23.64
CA PHE A 82 -17.71 19.70 23.18
C PHE A 82 -17.43 20.71 22.06
N ILE A 83 -16.41 21.52 22.23
CA ILE A 83 -15.90 22.48 21.24
C ILE A 83 -14.40 22.22 21.13
N GLY A 84 -13.90 21.94 19.93
CA GLY A 84 -12.50 21.65 19.72
C GLY A 84 -12.23 20.76 18.51
N ASN A 85 -10.98 20.33 18.38
CA ASN A 85 -10.54 19.51 17.26
C ASN A 85 -10.72 18.02 17.55
N ILE A 86 -11.26 17.31 16.57
CA ILE A 86 -11.41 15.86 16.57
C ILE A 86 -10.51 15.30 15.48
N LYS A 87 -9.86 14.18 15.78
CA LYS A 87 -9.13 13.34 14.83
C LYS A 87 -9.79 11.96 14.77
N VAL A 88 -10.19 11.57 13.57
CA VAL A 88 -10.72 10.24 13.25
C VAL A 88 -9.63 9.43 12.56
N SER A 89 -9.36 8.22 13.06
CA SER A 89 -8.38 7.31 12.47
C SER A 89 -8.93 5.88 12.37
N TYR A 90 -8.52 5.17 11.33
CA TYR A 90 -8.89 3.79 11.07
C TYR A 90 -7.79 3.12 10.24
N MET A 91 -7.52 1.84 10.48
CA MET A 91 -6.39 1.14 9.87
C MET A 91 -6.57 1.04 8.34
N GLY A 92 -5.55 1.48 7.59
CA GLY A 92 -5.58 1.52 6.12
C GLY A 92 -6.29 2.75 5.54
N TYR A 93 -6.57 3.76 6.36
CA TYR A 93 -7.20 5.02 5.94
C TYR A 93 -6.43 6.22 6.43
N LYS A 94 -6.41 7.27 5.61
CA LYS A 94 -5.82 8.54 5.97
C LYS A 94 -6.62 9.17 7.12
N SER A 95 -5.93 9.50 8.21
CA SER A 95 -6.56 10.17 9.36
C SER A 95 -7.17 11.51 8.94
N THR A 96 -8.39 11.79 9.42
CA THR A 96 -9.11 13.03 9.11
C THR A 96 -9.33 13.83 10.39
N SER A 97 -9.04 15.13 10.34
CA SER A 97 -9.28 16.03 11.47
C SER A 97 -10.22 17.17 11.11
N PHE A 98 -11.10 17.55 12.04
CA PHE A 98 -12.02 18.68 11.88
C PHE A 98 -12.35 19.32 13.24
N GLU A 99 -12.88 20.53 13.21
CA GLU A 99 -13.23 21.31 14.40
C GLU A 99 -14.76 21.29 14.63
N ILE A 100 -15.20 20.98 15.86
CA ILE A 100 -16.58 21.19 16.32
C ILE A 100 -16.68 22.57 16.96
N LYS A 101 -17.69 23.34 16.54
CA LYS A 101 -18.00 24.68 17.05
C LYS A 101 -19.32 24.65 17.81
N SER A 102 -19.60 25.70 18.59
CA SER A 102 -20.79 25.83 19.45
C SER A 102 -22.14 25.68 18.72
N ASN A 103 -22.18 25.84 17.40
CA ASN A 103 -23.38 25.72 16.56
C ASN A 103 -23.26 24.58 15.52
N SER A 104 -22.35 23.63 15.74
CA SER A 104 -22.22 22.48 14.85
C SER A 104 -23.50 21.63 14.85
N LEU A 105 -23.82 21.06 13.68
CA LEU A 105 -24.98 20.20 13.52
C LEU A 105 -24.91 19.00 14.48
N ASN A 106 -26.08 18.54 14.94
CA ASN A 106 -26.20 17.33 15.76
C ASN A 106 -25.76 16.06 15.04
N ASN A 107 -25.55 16.11 13.72
CA ASN A 107 -25.14 14.98 12.89
C ASN A 107 -23.89 15.36 12.08
N ILE A 108 -22.82 14.59 12.24
CA ILE A 108 -21.55 14.74 11.53
C ILE A 108 -21.29 13.48 10.72
N LEU A 109 -21.05 13.63 9.41
CA LEU A 109 -20.62 12.55 8.53
C LEU A 109 -19.15 12.72 8.17
N VAL A 110 -18.34 11.70 8.46
CA VAL A 110 -16.93 11.64 8.12
C VAL A 110 -16.73 10.59 7.04
N ARG A 111 -16.18 11.00 5.89
CA ARG A 111 -15.80 10.10 4.79
C ARG A 111 -14.29 9.91 4.83
N MET A 112 -13.85 8.67 5.08
CA MET A 112 -12.42 8.36 5.15
C MET A 112 -11.91 7.90 3.80
N VAL A 113 -10.80 8.49 3.35
CA VAL A 113 -10.10 8.08 2.13
C VAL A 113 -9.08 7.02 2.50
N LYS A 114 -9.02 5.93 1.74
CA LYS A 114 -8.02 4.88 1.93
C LYS A 114 -6.62 5.50 1.86
N GLU A 115 -5.77 5.11 2.79
CA GLU A 115 -4.36 5.43 2.70
C GLU A 115 -3.81 4.48 1.64
N GLU A 116 -3.43 5.01 0.49
CA GLU A 116 -2.58 4.25 -0.42
C GLU A 116 -1.31 3.98 0.34
N PHE A 117 -1.15 2.74 0.83
CA PHE A 117 0.14 2.28 1.29
C PHE A 117 1.06 2.38 0.09
N ILE A 118 1.86 3.45 0.04
CA ILE A 118 3.14 3.39 -0.62
C ILE A 118 3.92 2.41 0.26
N VAL A 119 3.77 1.11 -0.03
CA VAL A 119 4.79 0.16 0.36
C VAL A 119 6.05 0.75 -0.23
N THR A 120 6.96 1.24 0.61
CA THR A 120 8.25 1.72 0.16
C THR A 120 8.97 0.49 -0.40
N GLU A 121 8.70 0.17 -1.66
CA GLU A 121 9.40 -0.85 -2.40
C GLU A 121 10.84 -0.38 -2.49
N TYR A 122 11.73 -1.09 -1.83
CA TYR A 122 13.15 -0.88 -2.02
C TYR A 122 13.48 -1.39 -3.42
N VAL A 123 13.62 -0.46 -4.37
CA VAL A 123 14.00 -0.79 -5.74
C VAL A 123 15.52 -0.94 -5.78
N PHE A 124 15.99 -2.17 -5.97
CA PHE A 124 17.39 -2.44 -6.26
C PHE A 124 17.57 -2.53 -7.77
N ILE A 125 18.53 -1.80 -8.31
CA ILE A 125 18.93 -1.97 -9.71
C ILE A 125 20.10 -2.94 -9.70
N ARG A 126 19.96 -4.08 -10.39
CA ARG A 126 21.06 -5.03 -10.60
C ARG A 126 21.25 -5.21 -12.09
N ASP A 127 22.39 -4.76 -12.60
CA ASP A 127 22.69 -4.81 -14.02
C ASP A 127 23.78 -5.85 -14.35
N LYS A 128 24.20 -5.89 -15.62
CA LYS A 128 25.30 -6.73 -16.09
C LYS A 128 26.64 -6.49 -15.36
N ASN A 129 26.90 -5.26 -14.90
CA ASN A 129 28.15 -4.90 -14.22
C ASN A 129 28.13 -5.43 -12.79
N ASP A 130 26.98 -5.36 -12.11
CA ASP A 130 26.77 -5.99 -10.81
C ASP A 130 26.96 -7.50 -10.89
N ALA A 131 26.43 -8.16 -11.94
CA ALA A 131 26.65 -9.59 -12.17
C ALA A 131 28.14 -9.91 -12.28
N LYS A 132 28.89 -9.14 -13.08
CA LYS A 132 30.35 -9.33 -13.23
C LYS A 132 31.10 -9.14 -11.91
N LYS A 133 30.69 -8.18 -11.08
CA LYS A 133 31.27 -7.93 -9.76
C LYS A 133 30.98 -9.06 -8.77
N ASP A 134 29.76 -9.57 -8.75
CA ASP A 134 29.37 -10.69 -7.92
C ASP A 134 30.14 -11.95 -8.34
N LEU A 135 30.21 -12.22 -9.65
CA LEU A 135 30.96 -13.36 -10.21
C LEU A 135 32.46 -13.29 -9.91
N SER A 136 33.09 -12.11 -10.01
CA SER A 136 34.51 -11.94 -9.65
C SER A 136 34.77 -12.14 -8.16
N SER A 137 33.73 -11.96 -7.33
CA SER A 137 33.74 -12.20 -5.88
C SER A 137 33.34 -13.64 -5.51
N GLY A 138 33.12 -14.51 -6.49
CA GLY A 138 32.69 -15.90 -6.27
C GLY A 138 31.21 -16.07 -5.92
N ILE A 139 30.40 -15.01 -6.03
CA ILE A 139 28.96 -15.05 -5.83
C ILE A 139 28.31 -15.44 -7.16
N ILE A 140 27.65 -16.60 -7.18
CA ILE A 140 26.97 -17.12 -8.36
C ILE A 140 25.50 -17.32 -7.99
N GLN A 141 24.64 -16.41 -8.44
CA GLN A 141 23.22 -16.42 -8.09
C GLN A 141 22.34 -15.98 -9.25
N ILE A 142 21.13 -16.50 -9.32
CA ILE A 142 20.08 -16.08 -10.26
C ILE A 142 18.93 -15.53 -9.42
N TYR A 143 18.39 -14.40 -9.86
CA TYR A 143 17.28 -13.73 -9.20
C TYR A 143 15.96 -13.96 -9.91
N GLU A 144 14.87 -14.01 -9.16
CA GLU A 144 13.50 -14.02 -9.69
C GLU A 144 12.63 -13.09 -8.84
N ASN A 145 11.94 -12.15 -9.49
CA ASN A 145 11.15 -11.13 -8.79
C ASN A 145 9.82 -11.64 -8.22
N ILE A 146 9.41 -12.85 -8.61
CA ILE A 146 8.11 -13.41 -8.23
C ILE A 146 8.34 -14.57 -7.28
N TYR A 147 7.83 -14.43 -6.06
CA TYR A 147 7.75 -15.52 -5.11
C TYR A 147 6.67 -16.50 -5.55
N ASP A 148 7.02 -17.79 -5.69
CA ASP A 148 6.06 -18.83 -6.03
C ASP A 148 6.19 -20.08 -5.14
N SER A 149 5.18 -20.94 -5.19
CA SER A 149 5.13 -22.18 -4.39
C SER A 149 6.20 -23.22 -4.75
N THR A 150 7.05 -22.94 -5.75
CA THR A 150 8.12 -23.81 -6.24
C THR A 150 9.51 -23.36 -5.80
N GLN A 151 9.64 -22.28 -5.02
CA GLN A 151 10.92 -21.79 -4.46
C GLN A 151 11.81 -22.92 -3.91
N VAL A 152 11.28 -23.75 -3.01
CA VAL A 152 12.05 -24.82 -2.37
C VAL A 152 12.59 -25.83 -3.39
N ILE A 153 11.87 -26.05 -4.50
CA ILE A 153 12.36 -26.88 -5.61
C ILE A 153 13.51 -26.15 -6.33
N LYS A 154 13.33 -24.87 -6.68
CA LYS A 154 14.33 -24.06 -7.40
C LYS A 154 15.62 -23.94 -6.59
N GLU A 155 15.56 -23.66 -5.28
CA GLU A 155 16.74 -23.54 -4.41
C GLU A 155 17.52 -24.84 -4.28
N ASN A 156 16.83 -25.96 -4.04
CA ASN A 156 17.48 -27.27 -3.92
C ASN A 156 18.12 -27.69 -5.25
N LEU A 157 17.44 -27.44 -6.37
CA LEU A 157 17.96 -27.75 -7.69
C LEU A 157 19.14 -26.84 -8.06
N ALA A 158 19.05 -25.53 -7.79
CA ALA A 158 20.14 -24.59 -8.03
C ALA A 158 21.41 -24.98 -7.29
N LYS A 159 21.29 -25.41 -6.04
CA LYS A 159 22.41 -25.94 -5.24
C LYS A 159 23.08 -27.14 -5.91
N LYS A 160 22.29 -28.09 -6.46
CA LYS A 160 22.81 -29.23 -7.24
C LYS A 160 23.58 -28.76 -8.49
N PHE A 161 23.13 -27.66 -9.10
CA PHE A 161 23.74 -27.09 -10.31
C PHE A 161 24.86 -26.07 -10.02
N GLY A 162 25.20 -25.84 -8.75
CA GLY A 162 26.35 -25.04 -8.35
C GLY A 162 26.13 -23.52 -8.30
N PHE A 163 24.88 -23.08 -8.13
CA PHE A 163 24.54 -21.66 -7.95
C PHE A 163 23.45 -21.48 -6.88
N LYS A 164 23.17 -20.24 -6.49
CA LYS A 164 22.06 -19.89 -5.60
C LYS A 164 20.87 -19.37 -6.40
N TYR A 165 19.67 -19.83 -6.07
CA TYR A 165 18.45 -19.19 -6.53
C TYR A 165 18.01 -18.22 -5.44
N ASN A 166 17.81 -16.94 -5.76
CA ASN A 166 17.54 -15.91 -4.77
C ASN A 166 16.24 -15.16 -5.10
N TYR A 167 15.43 -14.95 -4.06
CA TYR A 167 14.20 -14.18 -4.12
C TYR A 167 14.41 -12.92 -3.29
N PRO A 168 14.29 -11.72 -3.88
CA PRO A 168 14.19 -10.52 -3.07
C PRO A 168 12.99 -10.67 -2.10
N SER A 169 13.08 -10.07 -0.91
CA SER A 169 11.95 -10.02 0.01
C SER A 169 10.74 -9.36 -0.66
N GLU A 170 9.52 -9.62 -0.19
CA GLU A 170 8.27 -9.10 -0.79
C GLU A 170 8.23 -7.57 -0.96
N SER A 171 9.06 -6.83 -0.21
CA SER A 171 9.21 -5.37 -0.30
C SER A 171 10.38 -4.90 -1.18
N ILE A 172 11.02 -5.78 -1.95
CA ILE A 172 12.16 -5.47 -2.81
C ILE A 172 11.84 -5.88 -4.25
N MET A 173 11.95 -4.93 -5.18
CA MET A 173 11.94 -5.20 -6.61
C MET A 173 13.35 -5.07 -7.17
N ILE A 174 13.80 -6.05 -7.95
CA ILE A 174 15.08 -5.96 -8.67
C ILE A 174 14.82 -5.55 -10.12
N LEU A 175 15.23 -4.34 -10.51
CA LEU A 175 15.22 -3.89 -11.90
C LEU A 175 16.41 -4.49 -12.66
N ASN A 176 16.21 -4.70 -13.97
CA ASN A 176 17.18 -5.27 -14.92
C ASN A 176 17.66 -6.69 -14.57
N VAL A 177 16.81 -7.44 -13.85
CA VAL A 177 17.10 -8.82 -13.42
C VAL A 177 17.49 -9.73 -14.59
N ASP A 178 16.91 -9.51 -15.77
CA ASP A 178 17.23 -10.28 -16.99
C ASP A 178 18.67 -10.03 -17.47
N GLU A 179 19.14 -8.78 -17.46
CA GLU A 179 20.52 -8.46 -17.84
C GLU A 179 21.54 -9.08 -16.87
N TYR A 180 21.25 -9.00 -15.57
CA TYR A 180 22.07 -9.62 -14.54
C TYR A 180 22.11 -11.15 -14.74
N ASN A 181 20.94 -11.79 -14.85
CA ASN A 181 20.81 -13.25 -14.97
C ASN A 181 21.47 -13.77 -16.26
N GLN A 182 21.38 -13.04 -17.38
CA GLN A 182 22.04 -13.42 -18.63
C GLN A 182 23.56 -13.52 -18.48
N GLU A 183 24.20 -12.60 -17.77
CA GLU A 183 25.65 -12.67 -17.55
C GLU A 183 26.03 -13.85 -16.63
N VAL A 184 25.23 -14.14 -15.61
CA VAL A 184 25.44 -15.32 -14.76
C VAL A 184 25.26 -16.63 -15.56
N ILE A 185 24.26 -16.70 -16.44
CA ILE A 185 24.02 -17.85 -17.32
C ILE A 185 25.20 -18.04 -18.28
N LYS A 186 25.67 -16.98 -18.96
CA LYS A 186 26.85 -17.06 -19.84
C LYS A 186 28.09 -17.58 -19.10
N PHE A 187 28.31 -17.12 -17.88
CA PHE A 187 29.40 -17.62 -17.04
C PHE A 187 29.24 -19.12 -16.72
N LEU A 188 28.04 -19.56 -16.35
CA LEU A 188 27.75 -20.96 -16.03
C LEU A 188 27.84 -21.88 -17.25
N GLU A 189 27.42 -21.43 -18.43
CA GLU A 189 27.57 -22.17 -19.69
C GLU A 189 29.04 -22.32 -20.09
N LYS A 190 29.84 -21.26 -19.92
CA LYS A 190 31.30 -21.34 -20.14
C LYS A 190 31.96 -22.33 -19.17
N ARG A 191 31.50 -22.38 -17.93
CA ARG A 191 32.04 -23.26 -16.88
C ARG A 191 31.60 -24.73 -17.04
N ASN A 192 30.35 -24.96 -17.43
CA ASN A 192 29.68 -26.28 -17.31
C ASN A 192 29.17 -26.85 -18.66
N GLY A 193 29.40 -26.15 -19.77
CA GLY A 193 28.99 -26.51 -21.12
C GLY A 193 27.76 -25.74 -21.63
N SER A 194 27.65 -25.60 -22.95
CA SER A 194 26.69 -24.73 -23.67
C SER A 194 25.21 -25.02 -23.42
N ASN A 195 24.87 -26.20 -22.90
CA ASN A 195 23.48 -26.61 -22.67
C ASN A 195 23.15 -26.69 -21.17
N TRP A 196 23.99 -26.10 -20.33
CA TRP A 196 23.85 -26.21 -18.88
C TRP A 196 22.50 -25.64 -18.40
N TYR A 197 22.09 -24.47 -18.89
CA TYR A 197 20.86 -23.82 -18.44
C TYR A 197 19.60 -24.55 -18.91
N GLU A 198 19.62 -25.09 -20.13
CA GLU A 198 18.52 -25.91 -20.65
C GLU A 198 18.34 -27.21 -19.86
N ARG A 199 19.44 -27.84 -19.43
CA ARG A 199 19.36 -29.01 -18.53
C ARG A 199 18.76 -28.65 -17.17
N PHE A 200 19.11 -27.47 -16.63
CA PHE A 200 18.52 -26.98 -15.38
C PHE A 200 17.02 -26.77 -15.51
N LYS A 201 16.57 -26.04 -16.55
CA LYS A 201 15.15 -25.78 -16.80
C LYS A 201 14.36 -27.08 -17.01
N SER A 202 14.89 -28.00 -17.82
CA SER A 202 14.23 -29.28 -18.06
C SER A 202 14.06 -30.11 -16.78
N GLU A 203 15.07 -30.15 -15.90
CA GLU A 203 14.94 -30.84 -14.61
C GLU A 203 13.98 -30.11 -13.66
N LEU A 204 13.96 -28.78 -13.67
CA LEU A 204 13.03 -27.98 -12.89
C LEU A 204 11.58 -28.27 -13.28
N ASP A 205 11.28 -28.24 -14.58
CA ASP A 205 9.94 -28.51 -15.12
C ASP A 205 9.47 -29.92 -14.75
N SER A 206 10.36 -30.92 -14.83
CA SER A 206 10.03 -32.29 -14.40
C SER A 206 9.61 -32.35 -12.93
N ARG A 207 10.37 -31.69 -12.04
CA ARG A 207 10.10 -31.69 -10.59
C ARG A 207 8.82 -30.93 -10.24
N ILE A 208 8.54 -29.82 -10.92
CA ILE A 208 7.29 -29.06 -10.75
C ILE A 208 6.11 -29.94 -11.17
N ASN A 209 6.20 -30.57 -12.35
CA ASN A 209 5.14 -31.45 -12.85
C ASN A 209 4.88 -32.65 -11.92
N GLU A 210 5.92 -33.24 -11.33
CA GLU A 210 5.76 -34.32 -10.34
C GLU A 210 5.08 -33.86 -9.05
N LYS A 211 5.35 -32.62 -8.59
CA LYS A 211 4.72 -32.05 -7.39
C LYS A 211 3.22 -31.84 -7.58
N PHE A 212 2.78 -31.39 -8.75
CA PHE A 212 1.38 -31.03 -9.03
C PHE A 212 0.53 -32.15 -9.62
N LYS A 213 1.12 -33.32 -9.93
CA LYS A 213 0.37 -34.52 -10.35
C LYS A 213 -0.19 -35.36 -9.19
N LYS A 214 0.17 -35.02 -7.95
CA LYS A 214 -0.29 -35.68 -6.72
C LYS A 214 -1.37 -34.87 -6.04
#